data_AF-A0AA91QRM8-F1
#
_entry.id   AF-A0AA91QRM8-F1
#
_cell.length_a   1.000
_cell.length_b   1.000
_cell.length_c   1.000
_cell.angle_alpha   90.00
_cell.angle_beta   90.00
_cell.angle_gamma   90.00
#
_symmetry.space_group_name_H-M   'P 1'
#
loop_
_entity.id
_entity.type
_entity.pdbx_description
1 polymer ?
#
loop_
_entity_poly.entity_id
_entity_poly.type
_entity_poly.pdbx_seq_one_letter_code
_entity_poly.pdbx_strand_id
1 'polypeptide(L)'
;GPMLDGLGVRVTNDHDMQKMDFLSQEMGQSLQACLKGLLALHEQAAEGRFGTMNRNLQPIEDNPLRLGLTYEETVRTMYDADKSLVHLSAPAAIAESLKNVRDHNDATQEAISEALDQILHAFSPDVLLRRFQHCRRNTDEQVEGESAWAWEMYCNYYKELTSNRQRGFSKLFWEIFEQVYDKRIREKQLEG
;
A
#
# COMPACT_ATOMS: atom_id res chain seq x y z
N GLY A 1 37.46 -8.21 1.80
CA GLY A 1 37.15 -8.95 3.04
C GLY A 1 35.69 -9.32 2.94
N PRO A 2 35.28 -10.54 3.30
CA PRO A 2 34.01 -11.13 2.83
C PRO A 2 32.76 -10.26 3.11
N MET A 3 32.76 -9.49 4.20
CA MET A 3 31.70 -8.53 4.51
C MET A 3 31.66 -7.34 3.52
N LEU A 4 32.81 -6.73 3.21
CA LEU A 4 32.91 -5.63 2.25
C LEU A 4 32.61 -6.10 0.82
N ASP A 5 33.04 -7.32 0.50
CA ASP A 5 32.73 -7.96 -0.78
C ASP A 5 31.21 -8.20 -0.90
N GLY A 6 30.54 -8.61 0.18
CA GLY A 6 29.07 -8.73 0.24
C GLY A 6 28.32 -7.39 0.15
N LEU A 7 28.93 -6.29 0.59
CA LEU A 7 28.41 -4.93 0.39
C LEU A 7 28.60 -4.43 -1.05
N GLY A 8 29.40 -5.13 -1.87
CA GLY A 8 29.71 -4.74 -3.24
C GLY A 8 30.73 -3.61 -3.35
N VAL A 9 31.44 -3.27 -2.27
CA VAL A 9 32.41 -2.15 -2.24
C VAL A 9 33.80 -2.65 -1.93
N ARG A 10 34.79 -2.25 -2.74
CA ARG A 10 36.21 -2.46 -2.43
C ARG A 10 36.74 -1.30 -1.61
N VAL A 11 36.78 -1.46 -0.29
CA VAL A 11 37.50 -0.51 0.59
C VAL A 11 38.98 -0.88 0.58
N THR A 12 39.85 0.09 0.35
CA THR A 12 41.31 -0.10 0.33
C THR A 12 41.82 -0.57 1.69
N ASN A 13 42.67 -1.60 1.67
CA ASN A 13 43.25 -2.28 2.82
C ASN A 13 43.79 -1.30 3.87
N ASP A 14 43.16 -1.27 5.04
CA ASP A 14 43.84 -0.91 6.28
C ASP A 14 43.96 -2.20 7.10
N HIS A 15 45.21 -2.63 7.36
CA HIS A 15 45.52 -3.84 8.12
C HIS A 15 45.32 -3.64 9.63
N ASP A 16 44.43 -2.72 10.00
CA ASP A 16 44.13 -2.39 11.39
C ASP A 16 42.91 -3.18 11.85
N MET A 17 43.18 -4.22 12.65
CA MET A 17 42.17 -5.10 13.22
C MET A 17 41.14 -4.33 14.05
N GLN A 18 41.57 -3.27 14.75
CA GLN A 18 40.66 -2.45 15.57
C GLN A 18 39.67 -1.66 14.71
N LYS A 19 40.12 -1.14 13.56
CA LYS A 19 39.23 -0.47 12.61
C LYS A 19 38.26 -1.45 11.95
N MET A 20 38.69 -2.68 11.70
CA MET A 20 37.82 -3.72 11.13
C MET A 20 36.72 -4.16 12.10
N ASP A 21 37.04 -4.27 13.40
CA ASP A 21 36.07 -4.60 14.45
C ASP A 21 35.02 -3.49 14.61
N PHE A 22 35.46 -2.23 14.68
CA PHE A 22 34.56 -1.08 14.76
C PHE A 22 33.64 -0.99 13.54
N LEU A 23 34.21 -1.12 12.33
CA LEU A 23 33.43 -1.13 11.09
C LEU A 23 32.39 -2.26 11.07
N SER A 24 32.76 -3.46 11.52
CA SER A 24 31.85 -4.60 11.58
C SER A 24 30.70 -4.35 12.56
N GLN A 25 31.00 -3.72 13.71
CA GLN A 25 29.98 -3.32 14.68
C GLN A 25 29.02 -2.27 14.09
N GLU A 26 29.53 -1.23 13.43
CA GLU A 26 28.69 -0.19 12.79
C GLU A 26 27.81 -0.77 11.68
N MET A 27 28.33 -1.69 10.87
CA MET A 27 27.54 -2.39 9.85
C MET A 27 26.44 -3.25 10.47
N GLY A 28 26.73 -3.97 11.55
CA GLY A 28 25.74 -4.74 12.30
C GLY A 28 24.63 -3.86 12.89
N GLN A 29 24.98 -2.69 13.45
CA GLN A 29 24.01 -1.71 13.95
C GLN A 29 23.16 -1.11 12.82
N SER A 30 23.77 -0.83 11.66
CA SER A 30 23.07 -0.33 10.48
C SER A 30 22.05 -1.33 9.95
N LEU A 31 22.44 -2.61 9.85
CA LEU A 31 21.55 -3.70 9.46
C LEU A 31 20.41 -3.88 10.47
N GLN A 32 20.71 -3.83 11.77
CA GLN A 32 19.68 -3.88 12.81
C GLN A 32 18.64 -2.76 12.64
N ALA A 33 19.09 -1.52 12.41
CA ALA A 33 18.18 -0.39 12.20
C ALA A 33 17.30 -0.59 10.96
N CYS A 34 17.88 -1.09 9.87
CA CYS A 34 17.15 -1.43 8.64
C CYS A 34 16.07 -2.51 8.89
N LEU A 35 16.43 -3.62 9.53
CA LEU A 35 15.49 -4.72 9.79
C LEU A 35 14.36 -4.30 10.74
N LYS A 36 14.67 -3.53 11.79
CA LYS A 36 13.64 -2.96 12.68
C LYS A 36 12.68 -2.03 11.91
N GLY A 37 13.21 -1.21 11.00
CA GLY A 37 12.41 -0.35 10.14
C GLY A 37 11.47 -1.15 9.24
N LEU A 38 11.96 -2.22 8.60
CA LEU A 38 11.14 -3.10 7.77
C LEU A 38 10.03 -3.81 8.56
N LEU A 39 10.35 -4.32 9.75
CA LEU A 39 9.36 -4.94 10.63
C LEU A 39 8.26 -3.96 11.03
N ALA A 40 8.63 -2.72 11.40
CA ALA A 40 7.66 -1.68 11.75
C ALA A 40 6.75 -1.31 10.56
N LEU A 41 7.31 -1.23 9.34
CA LEU A 41 6.51 -0.99 8.13
C LEU A 41 5.51 -2.13 7.87
N HIS A 42 5.91 -3.38 8.08
CA HIS A 42 5.01 -4.53 7.94
C HIS A 42 3.91 -4.55 8.99
N GLU A 43 4.23 -4.23 10.25
CA GLU A 43 3.25 -4.12 11.33
C GLU A 43 2.19 -3.06 11.01
N GLN A 44 2.63 -1.86 10.61
CA GLN A 44 1.74 -0.78 10.20
C GLN A 44 0.85 -1.17 9.00
N ALA A 45 1.41 -1.87 8.02
CA ALA A 45 0.65 -2.34 6.87
C ALA A 45 -0.39 -3.41 7.26
N ALA A 46 -0.06 -4.30 8.21
CA ALA A 46 -0.92 -5.39 8.66
C ALA A 46 -2.12 -4.91 9.50
N GLU A 47 -1.94 -3.86 10.31
CA GLU A 47 -3.00 -3.26 11.14
C GLU A 47 -3.96 -2.37 10.34
N GLY A 48 -3.52 -1.87 9.18
CA GLY A 48 -4.31 -1.01 8.31
C GLY A 48 -5.33 -1.76 7.44
N ARG A 49 -6.15 -0.97 6.71
CA ARG A 49 -7.09 -1.50 5.69
C ARG A 49 -6.38 -2.28 4.58
N PHE A 50 -5.12 -2.00 4.34
CA PHE A 50 -4.28 -2.69 3.37
C PHE A 50 -3.93 -4.12 3.80
N GLY A 51 -3.78 -4.37 5.10
CA GLY A 51 -3.54 -5.69 5.67
C GLY A 51 -4.71 -6.65 5.42
N THR A 52 -5.94 -6.15 5.31
CA THR A 52 -7.10 -6.96 4.91
C THR A 52 -7.18 -7.22 3.41
N MET A 53 -6.73 -6.28 2.56
CA MET A 53 -6.72 -6.44 1.09
C MET A 53 -5.62 -7.41 0.63
N ASN A 54 -4.45 -7.37 1.27
CA ASN A 54 -3.27 -8.14 0.87
C ASN A 54 -3.27 -9.62 1.34
N ARG A 55 -4.30 -10.08 2.07
CA ARG A 55 -4.36 -11.43 2.65
C ARG A 55 -4.64 -12.55 1.64
N ASN A 56 -5.11 -12.23 0.44
CA ASN A 56 -5.57 -13.23 -0.53
C ASN A 56 -4.45 -13.78 -1.44
N LEU A 57 -3.19 -13.43 -1.19
CA LEU A 57 -2.07 -13.71 -2.10
C LEU A 57 -0.92 -14.32 -1.28
N GLN A 58 -0.81 -15.65 -1.30
CA GLN A 58 0.25 -16.37 -0.58
C GLN A 58 1.49 -16.55 -1.48
N PRO A 59 2.67 -16.08 -1.05
CA PRO A 59 3.94 -16.40 -1.70
C PRO A 59 4.26 -17.91 -1.64
N ILE A 60 5.10 -18.38 -2.57
CA ILE A 60 5.57 -19.78 -2.65
C ILE A 60 6.62 -20.09 -1.56
N GLU A 61 7.40 -19.08 -1.15
CA GLU A 61 8.37 -19.15 -0.04
C GLU A 61 8.03 -18.11 1.04
N ASP A 62 8.18 -18.49 2.31
CA ASP A 62 7.83 -17.64 3.44
C ASP A 62 8.95 -16.63 3.73
N ASN A 63 8.63 -15.34 3.64
CA ASN A 63 9.55 -14.27 4.01
C ASN A 63 9.60 -14.11 5.53
N PRO A 64 10.76 -14.31 6.20
CA PRO A 64 10.89 -14.19 7.65
C PRO A 64 10.42 -12.85 8.22
N LEU A 65 10.58 -11.75 7.46
CA LEU A 65 10.17 -10.40 7.87
C LEU A 65 8.65 -10.22 7.90
N ARG A 66 7.88 -11.15 7.32
CA ARG A 66 6.42 -11.10 7.22
C ARG A 66 5.71 -12.10 8.16
N LEU A 67 6.47 -12.88 8.93
CA LEU A 67 5.94 -13.94 9.80
C LEU A 67 5.37 -13.42 11.14
N GLY A 68 5.47 -12.12 11.43
CA GLY A 68 5.00 -11.55 12.70
C GLY A 68 5.83 -11.99 13.91
N LEU A 69 7.08 -12.40 13.69
CA LEU A 69 8.04 -12.77 14.73
C LEU A 69 8.61 -11.54 15.42
N THR A 70 9.17 -11.72 16.62
CA THR A 70 9.98 -10.67 17.24
C THR A 70 11.24 -10.38 16.40
N TYR A 71 11.88 -9.23 16.62
CA TYR A 71 13.14 -8.90 15.95
C TYR A 71 14.21 -9.99 16.13
N GLU A 72 14.35 -10.50 17.37
CA GLU A 72 15.37 -11.51 17.69
C GLU A 72 15.12 -12.84 16.99
N GLU A 73 13.87 -13.28 16.98
CA GLU A 73 13.45 -14.49 16.27
C GLU A 73 13.61 -14.33 14.76
N THR A 74 13.22 -13.18 14.21
CA THR A 74 13.38 -12.88 12.78
C THR A 74 14.84 -12.94 12.35
N VAL A 75 15.74 -12.28 13.09
CA VAL A 75 17.18 -12.30 12.80
C VAL A 75 17.72 -13.73 12.90
N ARG A 76 17.31 -14.49 13.93
CA ARG A 76 17.69 -15.90 14.04
C ARG A 76 17.22 -16.68 12.81
N THR A 77 15.96 -16.56 12.40
CA THR A 77 15.42 -17.24 11.21
C THR A 77 16.14 -16.86 9.92
N MET A 78 16.54 -15.60 9.75
CA MET A 78 17.22 -15.11 8.55
C MET A 78 18.68 -15.59 8.43
N TYR A 79 19.35 -15.81 9.57
CA TYR A 79 20.80 -16.06 9.64
C TYR A 79 21.17 -17.39 10.33
N ASP A 80 20.19 -18.24 10.65
CA ASP A 80 20.46 -19.55 11.24
C ASP A 80 21.36 -20.39 10.34
N ALA A 81 22.25 -21.18 10.96
CA ALA A 81 23.16 -22.05 10.24
C ALA A 81 22.40 -23.15 9.49
N ASP A 82 21.32 -23.62 10.10
CA ASP A 82 20.39 -24.58 9.51
C ASP A 82 19.34 -23.84 8.66
N LYS A 83 19.73 -23.44 7.45
CA LYS A 83 18.84 -22.74 6.52
C LYS A 83 17.57 -23.57 6.27
N SER A 84 16.44 -23.02 6.69
CA SER A 84 15.13 -23.54 6.32
C SER A 84 14.97 -23.49 4.80
N LEU A 85 14.69 -24.62 4.16
CA LEU A 85 14.46 -24.71 2.71
C LEU A 85 13.18 -23.99 2.25
N VAL A 86 12.34 -23.56 3.19
CA VAL A 86 11.06 -22.89 2.89
C VAL A 86 11.11 -21.38 3.10
N HIS A 87 12.22 -20.83 3.60
CA HIS A 87 12.37 -19.40 3.87
C HIS A 87 13.33 -18.72 2.89
N LEU A 88 12.99 -17.50 2.50
CA LEU A 88 13.90 -16.66 1.73
C LEU A 88 15.20 -16.38 2.50
N SER A 89 16.32 -16.37 1.78
CA SER A 89 17.60 -15.90 2.31
C SER A 89 17.51 -14.46 2.79
N ALA A 90 18.35 -14.06 3.75
CA ALA A 90 18.33 -12.70 4.30
C ALA A 90 18.33 -11.57 3.24
N PRO A 91 19.21 -11.58 2.21
CA PRO A 91 19.17 -10.56 1.16
C PRO A 91 17.88 -10.59 0.33
N ALA A 92 17.36 -11.79 0.01
CA ALA A 92 16.13 -11.94 -0.76
C ALA A 92 14.90 -11.47 0.04
N ALA A 93 14.84 -11.81 1.33
CA ALA A 93 13.79 -11.36 2.25
C ALA A 93 13.73 -9.83 2.36
N ILE A 94 14.90 -9.17 2.47
CA ILE A 94 15.01 -7.70 2.48
C ILE A 94 14.56 -7.12 1.14
N ALA A 95 15.06 -7.67 0.03
CA ALA A 95 14.73 -7.18 -1.32
C ALA A 95 13.24 -7.31 -1.64
N GLU A 96 12.62 -8.44 -1.29
CA GLU A 96 11.18 -8.66 -1.48
C GLU A 96 10.36 -7.70 -0.59
N SER A 97 10.75 -7.50 0.67
CA SER A 97 10.07 -6.55 1.57
C SER A 97 10.10 -5.12 1.01
N LEU A 98 11.26 -4.68 0.53
CA LEU A 98 11.40 -3.36 -0.09
C LEU A 98 10.63 -3.24 -1.41
N LYS A 99 10.62 -4.30 -2.24
CA LYS A 99 9.78 -4.37 -3.44
C LYS A 99 8.31 -4.23 -3.08
N ASN A 100 7.84 -4.95 -2.07
CA ASN A 100 6.45 -4.91 -1.62
C ASN A 100 6.06 -3.50 -1.14
N VAL A 101 6.93 -2.81 -0.41
CA VAL A 101 6.70 -1.41 0.01
C VAL A 101 6.59 -0.48 -1.20
N ARG A 102 7.50 -0.60 -2.18
CA ARG A 102 7.43 0.20 -3.41
C ARG A 102 6.15 -0.09 -4.19
N ASP A 103 5.80 -1.38 -4.32
CA ASP A 103 4.62 -1.81 -5.04
C ASP A 103 3.33 -1.31 -4.42
N HIS A 104 3.26 -1.34 -3.08
CA HIS A 104 2.19 -0.74 -2.30
C HIS A 104 2.08 0.78 -2.53
N ASN A 105 3.20 1.51 -2.50
CA ASN A 105 3.21 2.96 -2.69
C ASN A 105 2.71 3.33 -4.09
N ASP A 106 3.21 2.66 -5.13
CA ASP A 106 2.80 2.91 -6.52
C ASP A 106 1.30 2.61 -6.71
N ALA A 107 0.83 1.45 -6.24
CA ALA A 107 -0.57 1.06 -6.35
C ALA A 107 -1.48 2.03 -5.59
N THR A 108 -1.03 2.52 -4.43
CA THR A 108 -1.76 3.52 -3.64
C THR A 108 -1.86 4.85 -4.38
N GLN A 109 -0.76 5.33 -4.98
CA GLN A 109 -0.78 6.57 -5.76
C GLN A 109 -1.74 6.49 -6.95
N GLU A 110 -1.67 5.41 -7.72
CA GLU A 110 -2.56 5.20 -8.86
C GLU A 110 -4.03 5.07 -8.45
N ALA A 111 -4.31 4.33 -7.36
CA ALA A 111 -5.65 4.17 -6.84
C ALA A 111 -6.24 5.49 -6.32
N ILE A 112 -5.43 6.35 -5.68
CA ILE A 112 -5.86 7.70 -5.27
C ILE A 112 -6.22 8.54 -6.50
N SER A 113 -5.33 8.59 -7.49
CA SER A 113 -5.57 9.37 -8.71
C SER A 113 -6.84 8.94 -9.43
N GLU A 114 -7.01 7.64 -9.66
CA GLU A 114 -8.19 7.11 -10.36
C GLU A 114 -9.49 7.30 -9.54
N ALA A 115 -9.44 7.09 -8.22
CA ALA A 115 -10.60 7.33 -7.36
C ALA A 115 -11.02 8.80 -7.37
N LEU A 116 -10.06 9.73 -7.34
CA LEU A 116 -10.34 11.16 -7.42
C LEU A 116 -10.90 11.55 -8.79
N ASP A 117 -10.35 11.04 -9.89
CA ASP A 117 -10.83 11.32 -11.24
C ASP A 117 -12.26 10.81 -11.46
N GLN A 118 -12.55 9.59 -11.00
CA GLN A 118 -13.90 9.03 -11.09
C GLN A 118 -14.90 9.77 -10.21
N ILE A 119 -14.49 10.20 -9.01
CA ILE A 119 -15.30 11.09 -8.18
C ILE A 119 -15.56 12.38 -8.96
N LEU A 120 -14.53 13.07 -9.45
CA LEU A 120 -14.70 14.33 -10.18
C LEU A 120 -15.65 14.16 -11.38
N HIS A 121 -15.53 13.06 -12.12
CA HIS A 121 -16.41 12.74 -13.23
C HIS A 121 -17.87 12.52 -12.78
N ALA A 122 -18.09 11.81 -11.67
CA ALA A 122 -19.41 11.58 -11.10
C ALA A 122 -20.11 12.88 -10.65
N PHE A 123 -19.33 13.92 -10.33
CA PHE A 123 -19.81 15.26 -9.99
C PHE A 123 -19.88 16.21 -11.20
N SER A 124 -19.56 15.75 -12.42
CA SER A 124 -19.69 16.60 -13.60
C SER A 124 -21.15 17.00 -13.83
N PRO A 125 -21.42 18.24 -14.29
CA PRO A 125 -22.78 18.73 -14.50
C PRO A 125 -23.62 17.80 -15.38
N ASP A 126 -23.05 17.31 -16.48
CA ASP A 126 -23.74 16.43 -17.43
C ASP A 126 -24.12 15.07 -16.84
N VAL A 127 -23.28 14.52 -15.95
CA VAL A 127 -23.57 13.24 -15.28
C VAL A 127 -24.65 13.44 -14.23
N LEU A 128 -24.56 14.51 -13.43
CA LEU A 128 -25.55 14.81 -12.40
C LEU A 128 -26.92 15.15 -13.00
N LEU A 129 -26.97 15.97 -14.05
CA LEU A 129 -28.22 16.31 -14.73
C LEU A 129 -28.92 15.06 -15.29
N ARG A 130 -28.17 14.19 -15.97
CA ARG A 130 -28.72 12.90 -16.46
C ARG A 130 -29.26 12.04 -15.33
N ARG A 131 -28.54 11.97 -14.21
CA ARG A 131 -28.98 11.22 -13.01
C ARG A 131 -30.26 11.81 -12.42
N PHE A 132 -30.33 13.13 -12.25
CA PHE A 132 -31.51 13.80 -11.70
C PHE A 132 -32.72 13.64 -12.62
N GLN A 133 -32.53 13.75 -13.93
CA GLN A 133 -33.58 13.51 -14.92
C GLN A 133 -34.12 12.08 -14.86
N HIS A 134 -33.24 11.09 -14.65
CA HIS A 134 -33.66 9.69 -14.48
C HIS A 134 -34.44 9.45 -13.19
N CYS A 135 -34.12 10.17 -12.11
CA CYS A 135 -34.87 10.10 -10.85
C CYS A 135 -36.18 10.91 -10.86
N ARG A 136 -36.44 11.69 -11.92
CA ARG A 136 -37.66 12.51 -12.03
C ARG A 136 -38.88 11.60 -12.16
N ARG A 137 -39.79 11.64 -11.19
CA ARG A 137 -41.09 10.95 -11.24
C ARG A 137 -42.07 11.77 -12.09
N ASN A 138 -43.03 11.11 -12.74
CA ASN A 138 -44.11 11.72 -13.54
C ASN A 138 -45.03 12.70 -12.77
N THR A 139 -44.77 12.98 -11.49
CA THR A 139 -45.59 13.86 -10.64
C THR A 139 -45.02 15.28 -10.53
N ASP A 140 -43.78 15.52 -10.96
CA ASP A 140 -43.09 16.82 -10.90
C ASP A 140 -43.26 17.68 -12.19
N GLU A 141 -44.39 17.56 -12.88
CA GLU A 141 -44.61 18.22 -14.19
C GLU A 141 -44.77 19.75 -14.11
N GLN A 142 -44.69 20.37 -12.92
CA GLN A 142 -44.89 21.82 -12.76
C GLN A 142 -43.88 22.51 -11.83
N VAL A 143 -42.58 22.32 -12.05
CA VAL A 143 -41.58 23.28 -11.53
C VAL A 143 -41.20 24.22 -12.66
N GLU A 144 -41.70 25.46 -12.63
CA GLU A 144 -41.18 26.54 -13.46
C GLU A 144 -39.69 26.74 -13.15
N GLY A 145 -38.82 26.50 -14.15
CA GLY A 145 -37.39 26.73 -14.09
C GLY A 145 -36.54 25.47 -13.90
N GLU A 146 -36.14 24.84 -15.02
CA GLU A 146 -35.25 23.67 -15.05
C GLU A 146 -33.94 23.88 -14.28
N SER A 147 -33.37 25.09 -14.34
CA SER A 147 -32.17 25.46 -13.60
C SER A 147 -32.38 25.52 -12.08
N ALA A 148 -33.54 26.00 -11.63
CA ALA A 148 -33.85 26.08 -10.21
C ALA A 148 -34.05 24.69 -9.60
N TRP A 149 -34.76 23.82 -10.33
CA TRP A 149 -34.91 22.41 -9.98
C TRP A 149 -33.57 21.67 -9.94
N ALA A 150 -32.71 21.84 -10.96
CA ALA A 150 -31.41 21.19 -11.00
C ALA A 150 -30.50 21.61 -9.83
N TRP A 151 -30.56 22.89 -9.43
CA TRP A 151 -29.84 23.39 -8.26
C TRP A 151 -30.37 22.82 -6.95
N GLU A 152 -31.69 22.70 -6.80
CA GLU A 152 -32.29 22.06 -5.63
C GLU A 152 -31.87 20.59 -5.53
N MET A 153 -31.87 19.87 -6.65
CA MET A 153 -31.41 18.48 -6.71
C MET A 153 -29.95 18.33 -6.34
N TYR A 154 -29.08 19.22 -6.83
CA TYR A 154 -27.68 19.26 -6.41
C TYR A 154 -27.55 19.48 -4.89
N CYS A 155 -28.28 20.44 -4.32
CA CYS A 155 -28.24 20.72 -2.88
C CYS A 155 -28.69 19.51 -2.05
N ASN A 156 -29.74 18.81 -2.48
CA ASN A 156 -30.23 17.60 -1.82
C ASN A 156 -29.23 16.45 -1.93
N TYR A 157 -28.65 16.25 -3.12
CA TYR A 157 -27.62 15.23 -3.35
C TYR A 157 -26.36 15.48 -2.50
N TYR A 158 -25.90 16.73 -2.42
CA TYR A 158 -24.75 17.09 -1.59
C TYR A 158 -25.00 16.84 -0.10
N LYS A 159 -26.21 17.14 0.40
CA LYS A 159 -26.60 16.83 1.80
C LYS A 159 -26.60 15.32 2.06
N GLU A 160 -27.04 14.51 1.11
CA GLU A 160 -27.02 13.04 1.24
C GLU A 160 -25.59 12.51 1.29
N LEU A 161 -24.71 12.97 0.40
CA LEU A 161 -23.30 12.58 0.34
C LEU A 161 -22.52 12.93 1.60
N THR A 162 -22.80 14.10 2.18
CA THR A 162 -22.14 14.60 3.39
C THR A 162 -22.81 14.13 4.68
N SER A 163 -23.95 13.45 4.58
CA SER A 163 -24.64 12.91 5.75
C SER A 163 -23.86 11.77 6.40
N ASN A 164 -23.63 11.91 7.70
CA ASN A 164 -22.91 10.93 8.52
C ASN A 164 -23.62 9.55 8.56
N ARG A 165 -24.92 9.51 8.20
CA ARG A 165 -25.74 8.29 8.19
C ARG A 165 -25.47 7.40 6.98
N GLN A 166 -24.97 7.94 5.87
CA GLN A 166 -24.73 7.17 4.64
C GLN A 166 -23.25 6.98 4.28
N ARG A 167 -22.33 7.82 4.81
CA ARG A 167 -20.89 7.79 4.43
C ARG A 167 -20.69 7.68 2.90
N GLY A 168 -21.63 8.18 2.10
CA GLY A 168 -21.75 7.84 0.68
C GLY A 168 -20.52 8.24 -0.12
N PHE A 169 -19.98 9.42 0.16
CA PHE A 169 -18.75 9.91 -0.49
C PHE A 169 -17.53 9.07 -0.12
N SER A 170 -17.29 8.83 1.18
CA SER A 170 -16.15 8.02 1.61
C SER A 170 -16.27 6.58 1.09
N LYS A 171 -17.48 6.01 1.07
CA LYS A 171 -17.72 4.68 0.53
C LYS A 171 -17.39 4.60 -0.96
N LEU A 172 -17.87 5.57 -1.75
CA LEU A 172 -17.57 5.64 -3.18
C LEU A 172 -16.07 5.72 -3.45
N PHE A 173 -15.35 6.56 -2.69
CA PHE A 173 -13.90 6.64 -2.79
C PHE A 173 -13.25 5.27 -2.52
N TRP A 174 -13.58 4.63 -1.39
CA TRP A 174 -12.97 3.36 -1.02
C TRP A 174 -13.32 2.22 -1.97
N GLU A 175 -14.53 2.16 -2.51
CA GLU A 175 -14.93 1.14 -3.50
C GLU A 175 -14.07 1.23 -4.77
N ILE A 176 -13.86 2.43 -5.30
CA ILE A 176 -13.03 2.63 -6.50
C ILE A 176 -11.56 2.39 -6.18
N PHE A 177 -11.09 2.95 -5.05
CA PHE A 177 -9.72 2.79 -4.60
C PHE A 177 -9.34 1.32 -4.45
N GLU A 178 -10.16 0.51 -3.76
CA GLU A 178 -9.93 -0.91 -3.52
C GLU A 178 -9.81 -1.70 -4.83
N GLN A 179 -10.73 -1.43 -5.77
CA GLN A 179 -10.74 -2.10 -7.07
C GLN A 179 -9.46 -1.82 -7.86
N VAL A 180 -9.02 -0.56 -7.90
CA VAL A 180 -7.82 -0.14 -8.64
C VAL A 180 -6.57 -0.68 -7.95
N TYR A 181 -6.47 -0.53 -6.64
CA TYR A 181 -5.35 -1.01 -5.84
C TYR A 181 -5.13 -2.51 -6.01
N ASP A 182 -6.17 -3.33 -5.84
CA ASP A 182 -6.07 -4.79 -5.98
C ASP A 182 -5.70 -5.22 -7.40
N LYS A 183 -6.17 -4.49 -8.41
CA LYS A 183 -5.78 -4.73 -9.80
C LYS A 183 -4.27 -4.51 -9.98
N ARG A 184 -3.75 -3.38 -9.50
CA ARG A 184 -2.33 -3.02 -9.65
C ARG A 184 -1.39 -3.93 -8.87
N ILE A 185 -1.78 -4.36 -7.67
CA ILE A 185 -1.00 -5.34 -6.90
C ILE A 185 -0.93 -6.68 -7.63
N ARG A 186 -2.02 -7.15 -8.24
CA ARG A 186 -2.02 -8.40 -9.02
C ARG A 186 -1.15 -8.32 -10.26
N GLU A 187 -1.18 -7.21 -10.99
CA GLU A 187 -0.32 -7.00 -12.17
C GLU A 187 1.17 -7.08 -11.77
N LYS A 188 1.57 -6.39 -10.69
CA LYS A 188 2.94 -6.38 -10.17
C LYS A 188 3.45 -7.72 -9.64
N GLN A 189 2.55 -8.66 -9.37
CA GLN A 189 2.89 -10.03 -8.97
C GLN A 189 3.05 -10.97 -10.16
N LEU A 190 2.41 -10.68 -11.31
CA LEU A 190 2.59 -11.46 -12.55
C LEU A 190 3.86 -11.08 -13.31
N GLU A 191 4.40 -9.88 -13.05
CA GLU A 191 5.62 -9.37 -13.67
C GLU A 191 6.92 -9.81 -12.97
N GLY A 192 6.82 -10.36 -11.75
CA GLY A 192 7.96 -10.81 -10.93
C GLY A 192 8.19 -12.31 -11.05
#